data_AF-C4GA78-F1
#
_entry.id   AF-C4GA78-F1
#
_cell.length_a   1.000
_cell.length_b   1.000
_cell.length_c   1.000
_cell.angle_alpha   90.00
_cell.angle_beta   90.00
_cell.angle_gamma   90.00
#
_symmetry.space_group_name_H-M   'P 1'
#
loop_
_entity.id
_entity.type
_entity.pdbx_description
1 polymer ?
#
loop_
_entity_poly.entity_id
_entity_poly.type
_entity_poly.pdbx_seq_one_letter_code
_entity_poly.pdbx_strand_id
1 'polypeptide(L)'
;MLAANGGSITMIIWIVIIFAFMYFMMIRPQQKEQKQKTAMLSSLAVGDTVMTTSGFYGVVIDIDEETVIVEFGSNKNCRIPMSKSAISQVEKPEDAARAADESKNPIEQPEKKGLFGRKKD
;
A
#
# COMPACT_ATOMS: atom_id res chain seq x y z
N MET A 1 -11.39 -55.58 29.49
CA MET A 1 -12.00 -54.26 29.25
C MET A 1 -11.07 -53.47 28.33
N LEU A 2 -11.33 -53.46 27.03
CA LEU A 2 -10.56 -52.70 26.04
C LEU A 2 -11.56 -51.87 25.22
N ALA A 3 -11.96 -50.72 25.75
CA ALA A 3 -12.88 -49.81 25.08
C ALA A 3 -12.54 -48.37 25.48
N ALA A 4 -11.46 -47.82 24.91
CA ALA A 4 -11.16 -46.39 24.98
C ALA A 4 -10.26 -45.84 23.85
N ASN A 5 -9.94 -46.60 22.78
CA ASN A 5 -9.01 -46.14 21.75
C ASN A 5 -9.65 -45.43 20.53
N GLY A 6 -10.98 -45.46 20.41
CA GLY A 6 -11.69 -44.76 19.32
C GLY A 6 -11.75 -43.24 19.49
N GLY A 7 -11.84 -42.76 20.75
CA GLY A 7 -11.89 -41.32 21.05
C GLY A 7 -10.54 -40.62 20.83
N SER A 8 -9.43 -41.28 21.19
CA SER A 8 -8.08 -40.71 21.07
C SER A 8 -7.60 -40.60 19.62
N ILE A 9 -7.86 -41.61 18.78
CA ILE A 9 -7.55 -41.55 17.33
C ILE A 9 -8.39 -40.47 16.65
N THR A 10 -9.69 -40.38 16.99
CA THR A 10 -10.58 -39.34 16.46
C THR A 10 -10.11 -37.94 16.85
N MET A 11 -9.67 -37.73 18.10
CA MET A 11 -9.08 -36.47 18.57
C MET A 11 -7.79 -36.10 17.83
N ILE A 12 -6.87 -37.05 17.64
CA ILE A 12 -5.62 -36.82 16.92
C ILE A 12 -5.89 -36.44 15.46
N ILE A 13 -6.81 -37.14 14.80
CA ILE A 13 -7.22 -36.82 13.43
C ILE A 13 -7.81 -35.41 13.37
N TRP A 14 -8.66 -35.02 14.34
CA TRP A 14 -9.23 -33.67 14.37
C TRP A 14 -8.16 -32.59 14.58
N ILE A 15 -7.20 -32.80 15.48
CA ILE A 15 -6.09 -31.88 15.70
C ILE A 15 -5.26 -31.71 14.42
N VAL A 16 -4.93 -32.81 13.72
CA VAL A 16 -4.16 -32.76 12.48
C VAL A 16 -4.91 -31.98 11.39
N ILE A 17 -6.23 -32.14 11.29
CA ILE A 17 -7.06 -31.39 10.31
C ILE A 17 -7.03 -29.90 10.62
N ILE A 18 -7.18 -29.49 11.88
CA ILE A 18 -7.14 -28.07 12.27
C ILE A 18 -5.76 -27.47 12.00
N PHE A 19 -4.68 -28.17 12.35
CA PHE A 19 -3.32 -27.73 12.05
C PHE A 19 -3.06 -27.64 10.54
N ALA A 20 -3.51 -28.62 9.77
CA ALA A 20 -3.40 -28.61 8.32
C ALA A 20 -4.18 -27.43 7.71
N PHE A 21 -5.38 -27.15 8.22
CA PHE A 21 -6.20 -26.03 7.77
C PHE A 21 -5.56 -24.68 8.13
N MET A 22 -5.07 -24.52 9.37
CA MET A 22 -4.37 -23.30 9.80
C MET A 22 -3.09 -23.07 8.99
N TYR A 23 -2.30 -24.12 8.75
CA TYR A 23 -1.09 -24.05 7.93
C TYR A 23 -1.41 -23.69 6.48
N PHE A 24 -2.42 -24.34 5.88
CA PHE A 24 -2.84 -24.07 4.51
C PHE A 24 -3.43 -22.66 4.36
N MET A 25 -4.21 -22.21 5.35
CA MET A 25 -4.81 -20.89 5.36
C MET A 25 -3.79 -19.79 5.68
N MET A 26 -2.65 -20.07 6.31
CA MET A 26 -1.58 -19.10 6.55
C MET A 26 -0.57 -19.04 5.39
N ILE A 27 -0.26 -20.15 4.74
CA ILE A 27 0.73 -20.18 3.65
C ILE A 27 0.21 -19.51 2.37
N ARG A 28 -1.10 -19.61 2.11
CA ARG A 28 -1.76 -18.99 0.95
C ARG A 28 -1.82 -17.44 1.00
N PRO A 29 -2.21 -16.78 2.11
CA PRO A 29 -2.19 -15.32 2.19
C PRO A 29 -0.77 -14.78 2.20
N GLN A 30 0.17 -15.46 2.86
CA GLN A 30 1.55 -14.97 2.97
C GLN A 30 2.25 -14.91 1.61
N GLN A 31 2.04 -15.93 0.76
CA GLN A 31 2.57 -15.90 -0.61
C GLN A 31 1.94 -14.79 -1.47
N LYS A 32 0.65 -14.47 -1.26
CA LYS A 32 0.01 -13.36 -1.97
C LYS A 32 0.57 -12.01 -1.55
N GLU A 33 0.81 -11.80 -0.26
CA GLU A 33 1.40 -10.56 0.23
C GLU A 33 2.85 -10.39 -0.22
N GLN A 34 3.66 -11.46 -0.18
CA GLN A 34 5.04 -11.43 -0.67
C GLN A 34 5.09 -11.10 -2.17
N LYS A 35 4.26 -11.74 -2.98
CA LYS A 35 4.18 -11.47 -4.43
C LYS A 35 3.76 -10.03 -4.72
N GLN A 36 2.81 -9.49 -3.97
CA GLN A 36 2.39 -8.08 -4.12
C GLN A 36 3.53 -7.12 -3.75
N LYS A 37 4.25 -7.38 -2.66
CA LYS A 37 5.42 -6.59 -2.27
C LYS A 37 6.51 -6.65 -3.33
N THR A 38 6.87 -7.83 -3.83
CA THR A 38 7.90 -7.96 -4.88
C THR A 38 7.47 -7.28 -6.19
N ALA A 39 6.20 -7.38 -6.57
CA ALA A 39 5.68 -6.72 -7.77
C ALA A 39 5.74 -5.19 -7.64
N MET A 40 5.38 -4.65 -6.47
CA MET A 40 5.50 -3.22 -6.15
C MET A 40 6.95 -2.75 -6.25
N LEU A 41 7.89 -3.50 -5.66
CA LEU A 41 9.32 -3.17 -5.72
C LEU A 41 9.91 -3.29 -7.13
N SER A 42 9.33 -4.14 -7.98
CA SER A 42 9.74 -4.27 -9.38
C SER A 42 9.21 -3.13 -10.26
N SER A 43 8.20 -2.39 -9.77
CA SER A 43 7.59 -1.27 -10.51
C SER A 43 8.27 0.08 -10.25
N LEU A 44 9.26 0.11 -9.35
CA LEU A 44 10.06 1.29 -9.00
C LEU A 44 10.95 1.72 -10.18
N ALA A 45 10.90 3.01 -10.50
CA ALA A 45 11.75 3.65 -11.48
C ALA A 45 12.53 4.84 -10.87
N VAL A 46 13.64 5.19 -11.52
CA VAL A 46 14.39 6.40 -11.18
C VAL A 46 13.53 7.62 -11.51
N GLY A 47 13.40 8.56 -10.57
CA GLY A 47 12.54 9.73 -10.67
C GLY A 47 11.19 9.59 -9.96
N ASP A 48 10.85 8.40 -9.45
CA ASP A 48 9.63 8.20 -8.66
C ASP A 48 9.75 8.85 -7.28
N THR A 49 8.66 9.45 -6.81
CA THR A 49 8.54 9.88 -5.42
C THR A 49 8.13 8.69 -4.58
N VAL A 50 8.87 8.41 -3.51
CA VAL A 50 8.63 7.26 -2.65
C VAL A 50 8.33 7.68 -1.22
N MET A 51 7.37 6.99 -0.62
CA MET A 51 7.10 7.05 0.80
C MET A 51 7.76 5.88 1.49
N THR A 52 8.71 6.17 2.37
CA THR A 52 9.37 5.17 3.21
C THR A 52 8.47 4.72 4.36
N THR A 53 8.70 3.52 4.91
CA THR A 53 7.94 2.98 6.06
C THR A 53 8.03 3.86 7.31
N SER A 54 9.09 4.67 7.43
CA SER A 54 9.31 5.65 8.49
C SER A 54 8.60 7.00 8.28
N GLY A 55 7.90 7.19 7.15
CA GLY A 55 7.14 8.42 6.87
C GLY A 55 7.96 9.54 6.20
N PHE A 56 9.14 9.24 5.63
CA PHE A 56 9.91 10.20 4.85
C PHE A 56 9.61 10.10 3.35
N TYR A 57 9.30 11.23 2.73
CA TYR A 57 9.18 11.37 1.28
C TYR A 57 10.52 11.72 0.66
N GLY A 58 10.84 11.09 -0.45
CA GLY A 58 12.04 11.39 -1.22
C GLY A 58 11.90 10.95 -2.67
N VAL A 59 12.87 11.33 -3.49
CA VAL A 59 12.91 10.98 -4.92
C VAL A 59 14.00 9.94 -5.14
N VAL A 60 13.67 8.88 -5.85
CA VAL A 60 14.63 7.82 -6.20
C VAL A 60 15.58 8.36 -7.27
N ILE A 61 16.87 8.38 -6.98
CA ILE A 61 17.90 8.84 -7.93
C ILE A 61 18.68 7.69 -8.55
N ASP A 62 18.72 6.54 -7.87
CA ASP A 62 19.41 5.35 -8.35
C ASP A 62 18.79 4.08 -7.74
N ILE A 63 18.82 2.98 -8.49
CA ILE A 63 18.21 1.70 -8.12
C ILE A 63 19.21 0.59 -8.40
N ASP A 64 19.61 -0.11 -7.34
CA ASP A 64 20.43 -1.33 -7.41
C ASP A 64 19.55 -2.58 -7.23
N GLU A 65 20.08 -3.79 -7.02
CA GLU A 65 19.27 -5.01 -6.89
C GLU A 65 18.49 -5.06 -5.57
N GLU A 66 19.14 -4.82 -4.43
CA GLU A 66 18.53 -4.85 -3.09
C GLU A 66 18.36 -3.46 -2.46
N THR A 67 19.11 -2.48 -2.95
CA THR A 67 19.18 -1.12 -2.41
C THR A 67 18.72 -0.07 -3.42
N VAL A 68 18.23 1.05 -2.92
CA VAL A 68 17.92 2.25 -3.70
C VAL A 68 18.58 3.45 -3.05
N ILE A 69 18.95 4.45 -3.83
CA ILE A 69 19.44 5.72 -3.33
C ILE A 69 18.32 6.73 -3.46
N VAL A 70 17.89 7.27 -2.32
CA VAL A 70 16.81 8.26 -2.25
C VAL A 70 17.39 9.60 -1.84
N GLU A 71 16.98 10.64 -2.56
CA GLU A 71 17.28 12.02 -2.25
C GLU A 71 16.14 12.63 -1.42
N PHE A 72 16.49 13.19 -0.25
CA PHE A 72 15.52 13.75 0.68
C PHE A 72 15.57 15.28 0.72
N GLY A 73 14.40 15.91 0.57
CA GLY A 73 14.22 17.35 0.73
C GLY A 73 14.84 18.19 -0.39
N SER A 74 14.93 19.51 -0.16
CA SER A 74 15.38 20.48 -1.17
C SER A 74 16.92 20.51 -1.35
N ASN A 75 17.65 19.73 -0.55
CA ASN A 75 19.11 19.70 -0.59
C ASN A 75 19.60 18.50 -1.40
N LYS A 76 20.12 18.78 -2.60
CA LYS A 76 20.60 17.78 -3.57
C LYS A 76 21.80 16.93 -3.09
N ASN A 77 22.37 17.24 -1.93
CA ASN A 77 23.48 16.46 -1.36
C ASN A 77 23.02 15.39 -0.37
N CYS A 78 21.73 15.31 -0.03
CA CYS A 78 21.24 14.32 0.94
C CYS A 78 20.82 13.03 0.22
N ARG A 79 21.81 12.22 -0.15
CA ARG A 79 21.63 10.91 -0.79
C ARG A 79 21.81 9.81 0.23
N ILE A 80 20.74 9.09 0.54
CA ILE A 80 20.75 8.05 1.56
C ILE A 80 20.43 6.71 0.88
N PRO A 81 21.34 5.72 0.96
CA PRO A 81 21.03 4.37 0.52
C PRO A 81 20.05 3.72 1.50
N MET A 82 19.01 3.12 0.98
CA MET A 82 18.01 2.39 1.75
C MET A 82 17.64 1.09 1.05
N SER A 83 17.19 0.09 1.82
CA SER A 83 16.70 -1.16 1.22
C SER A 83 15.40 -0.90 0.45
N LYS A 84 15.22 -1.56 -0.70
CA LYS A 84 13.95 -1.58 -1.44
C LYS A 84 12.77 -1.95 -0.55
N SER A 85 12.99 -2.89 0.37
CA SER A 85 11.96 -3.36 1.32
C SER A 85 11.43 -2.29 2.26
N ALA A 86 12.13 -1.16 2.42
CA ALA A 86 11.71 -0.04 3.26
C ALA A 86 10.81 0.98 2.53
N ILE A 87 10.43 0.70 1.28
CA ILE A 87 9.49 1.51 0.50
C ILE A 87 8.07 1.01 0.76
N SER A 88 7.21 1.91 1.21
CA SER A 88 5.81 1.64 1.58
C SER A 88 4.84 2.00 0.45
N GLN A 89 5.08 3.14 -0.23
CA GLN A 89 4.30 3.58 -1.39
C GLN A 89 5.21 4.22 -2.44
N VAL A 90 4.82 4.08 -3.70
CA VAL A 90 5.47 4.71 -4.86
C VAL A 90 4.44 5.60 -5.53
N GLU A 91 4.71 6.89 -5.57
CA GLU A 91 3.93 7.87 -6.32
C GLU A 91 4.63 8.10 -7.65
N LYS A 92 4.03 7.53 -8.70
CA LYS A 92 4.49 7.78 -10.06
C LYS A 92 4.01 9.17 -10.50
N PRO A 93 4.86 9.96 -11.18
CA PRO A 93 4.46 11.28 -11.67
C PRO A 93 3.26 11.23 -12.64
N GLU A 94 3.03 10.08 -13.28
CA GLU A 94 1.87 9.81 -14.14
C GLU A 94 0.55 9.65 -13.36
N ASP A 95 0.56 9.13 -12.13
CA ASP A 95 -0.63 9.06 -11.27
C ASP A 95 -1.01 10.44 -10.70
N ALA A 96 -0.02 11.29 -10.40
CA ALA A 96 -0.25 12.68 -9.99
C ALA A 96 -0.87 13.53 -11.11
N ALA A 97 -0.47 13.28 -12.37
CA ALA A 97 -1.08 13.93 -13.54
C ALA A 97 -2.53 13.49 -13.76
N ARG A 98 -2.89 12.25 -13.39
CA ARG A 98 -4.25 11.71 -13.51
C ARG A 98 -5.18 12.22 -12.41
N ALA A 99 -4.67 12.40 -11.19
CA ALA A 99 -5.40 13.02 -10.08
C ALA A 99 -5.72 14.51 -10.31
N ALA A 100 -4.93 15.20 -11.14
CA ALA A 100 -5.17 16.60 -11.50
C ALA A 100 -6.30 16.78 -12.54
N ASP A 101 -6.70 15.72 -13.26
CA ASP A 101 -7.77 15.78 -14.27
C ASP A 101 -9.18 15.63 -13.62
N GLU A 102 -9.32 14.81 -12.57
CA GLU A 102 -10.60 14.62 -11.86
C GLU A 102 -11.04 15.85 -11.02
N SER A 103 -10.14 16.80 -10.76
CA SER A 103 -10.47 18.07 -10.08
C SER A 103 -11.22 19.08 -10.97
N LYS A 104 -11.46 18.78 -12.26
CA LYS A 104 -12.13 19.68 -13.21
C LYS A 104 -13.60 19.39 -13.48
N ASN A 105 -14.33 18.76 -12.55
CA ASN A 105 -15.80 18.73 -12.64
C ASN A 105 -16.42 19.74 -11.65
N PRO A 106 -16.87 20.93 -12.10
CA PRO A 106 -17.45 21.96 -11.25
C PRO A 106 -18.73 21.46 -10.59
N ILE A 107 -18.67 21.15 -9.28
CA ILE A 107 -19.90 21.11 -8.48
C ILE A 107 -20.30 22.56 -8.26
N GLU A 108 -21.19 23.02 -9.15
CA GLU A 108 -22.04 24.20 -9.00
C GLU A 108 -22.45 24.40 -7.55
N GLN A 109 -22.08 25.56 -7.00
CA GLN A 109 -22.77 26.13 -5.85
C GLN A 109 -24.23 26.35 -6.25
N PRO A 110 -25.22 25.83 -5.50
CA PRO A 110 -26.58 26.30 -5.67
C PRO A 110 -26.64 27.73 -5.12
N GLU A 111 -26.62 28.64 -6.09
CA GLU A 111 -27.09 30.02 -6.08
C GLU A 111 -27.98 30.35 -4.87
N LYS A 112 -27.50 31.27 -4.02
CA LYS A 112 -28.37 32.01 -3.10
C LYS A 112 -29.34 32.82 -3.93
N LYS A 113 -30.50 32.22 -4.18
CA LYS A 113 -31.64 32.83 -4.86
C LYS A 113 -31.92 34.19 -4.24
N GLY A 114 -31.76 35.22 -5.07
CA GLY A 114 -32.01 36.60 -4.69
C GLY A 114 -33.42 36.77 -4.15
N LEU A 115 -33.52 37.33 -2.95
CA LEU A 115 -34.72 38.05 -2.54
C LEU A 115 -34.47 39.53 -2.84
N PHE A 116 -34.52 39.83 -4.13
CA PHE A 116 -34.55 41.19 -4.64
C PHE A 116 -35.84 41.87 -4.18
N GLY A 117 -35.69 43.03 -3.53
CA GLY A 117 -36.49 44.21 -3.85
C GLY A 117 -37.82 44.42 -3.10
N ARG A 118 -37.85 45.50 -2.32
CA ARG A 118 -38.77 46.63 -2.53
C ARG A 118 -38.17 47.85 -1.81
N LYS A 119 -37.68 48.85 -2.56
CA LYS A 119 -38.42 50.03 -3.08
C LYS A 119 -38.50 51.08 -1.95
N LYS A 120 -37.74 52.20 -2.07
CA LYS A 120 -38.22 53.52 -2.53
C LYS A 120 -39.17 54.09 -1.45
N ASP A 121 -38.90 55.20 -0.77
CA ASP A 121 -38.49 56.53 -1.21
C ASP A 121 -37.78 57.27 -0.06
#